data_AF-A0A354FW49-F1
#
_entry.id   AF-A0A354FW49-F1
#
_cell.length_a   1.000
_cell.length_b   1.000
_cell.length_c   1.000
_cell.angle_alpha   90.00
_cell.angle_beta   90.00
_cell.angle_gamma   90.00
#
_symmetry.space_group_name_H-M   'P 1'
#
loop_
_entity.id
_entity.type
_entity.pdbx_description
1 polymer ?
#
loop_
_entity_poly.entity_id
_entity_poly.type
_entity_poly.pdbx_seq_one_letter_code
_entity_poly.pdbx_strand_id
1 'polypeptide(L)'
;MAALAVAGSNQYYTWNQISQNVPNYAAAAFNDSYAAVIPDGQLASGGNTGQSSFDFSGLDLVSDKWHWPATTVAAGPLEINWLATATHDPSYFKVWITKNDYDHRASLSWDKMEFLGQVAHTKSGKEYTIPVTLPERSGRHVLYVAWQRIDPVGEVFFSTSDIIFSNDPVDPDADPVVSIESAIVNEGDRTATVNLRLSKEVPVGRTARVSYATSDVTAEGGSDYTSAVGIVEFGAGEDRGILTIPITDDAVMEEREVFSISLTNPVDLSIGVSLATVTVEDDDNKVSGSTEW
;
A
#
# COMPACT_ATOMS: atom_id res chain seq x y z
N MET A 1 3.09 7.84 10.43
CA MET A 1 3.17 7.80 11.92
C MET A 1 4.38 7.03 12.44
N ALA A 2 4.79 5.90 11.81
CA ALA A 2 5.93 5.10 12.28
C ALA A 2 7.26 5.89 12.33
N ALA A 3 7.65 6.55 11.23
CA ALA A 3 8.88 7.36 11.18
C ALA A 3 8.92 8.51 12.19
N LEU A 4 7.79 9.19 12.38
CA LEU A 4 7.59 10.24 13.39
C LEU A 4 7.83 9.69 14.81
N ALA A 5 7.37 8.47 15.09
CA ALA A 5 7.54 7.86 16.40
C ALA A 5 9.00 7.49 16.72
N VAL A 6 9.82 7.26 15.69
CA VAL A 6 11.23 6.89 15.84
C VAL A 6 12.14 8.11 16.02
N ALA A 7 12.06 9.08 15.11
CA ALA A 7 13.00 10.21 15.09
C ALA A 7 12.35 11.57 15.43
N GLY A 8 11.08 11.58 15.85
CA GLY A 8 10.35 12.81 16.18
C GLY A 8 10.02 13.66 14.96
N SER A 9 9.48 14.86 15.17
CA SER A 9 8.98 15.71 14.09
C SER A 9 10.07 16.53 13.38
N ASN A 10 11.25 16.71 13.99
CA ASN A 10 12.32 17.56 13.45
C ASN A 10 12.76 17.13 12.06
N GLN A 11 12.85 15.83 11.78
CA GLN A 11 13.18 15.27 10.46
C GLN A 11 12.34 15.86 9.31
N TYR A 12 11.10 16.27 9.58
CA TYR A 12 10.20 16.86 8.59
C TYR A 12 10.34 18.38 8.44
N TYR A 13 10.90 19.07 9.45
CA TYR A 13 11.21 20.50 9.38
C TYR A 13 12.59 20.76 8.76
N THR A 14 13.52 19.82 8.93
CA THR A 14 14.87 19.83 8.37
C THR A 14 15.01 18.95 7.13
N TRP A 15 13.90 18.72 6.41
CA TRP A 15 13.83 17.83 5.25
C TRP A 15 14.85 18.15 4.15
N ASN A 16 15.33 19.40 4.10
CA ASN A 16 16.30 19.89 3.12
C ASN A 16 17.77 19.71 3.56
N GLN A 17 18.04 19.00 4.66
CA GLN A 17 19.36 18.90 5.29
C GLN A 17 19.76 17.45 5.62
N ILE A 18 19.28 16.49 4.83
CA ILE A 18 19.82 15.12 4.85
C ILE A 18 21.17 15.17 4.13
N SER A 19 22.26 15.49 4.84
CA SER A 19 23.58 15.73 4.24
C SER A 19 24.75 15.12 5.00
N GLN A 20 25.88 14.97 4.31
CA GLN A 20 27.18 14.60 4.89
C GLN A 20 28.27 15.53 4.37
N ASN A 21 29.29 15.79 5.18
CA ASN A 21 30.49 16.51 4.73
C ASN A 21 31.55 15.51 4.26
N VAL A 22 31.88 15.56 2.97
CA VAL A 22 32.85 14.65 2.33
C VAL A 22 33.95 15.47 1.64
N PRO A 23 34.92 16.06 2.37
CA PRO A 23 35.95 16.91 1.78
C PRO A 23 36.77 16.25 0.66
N ASN A 24 36.88 14.93 0.70
CA ASN A 24 37.60 14.10 -0.28
C ASN A 24 36.67 13.41 -1.29
N TYR A 25 35.55 14.04 -1.66
CA TYR A 25 34.53 13.52 -2.59
C TYR A 25 35.06 13.08 -3.96
N ALA A 26 36.28 13.46 -4.34
CA ALA A 26 36.94 13.02 -5.57
C ALA A 26 37.68 11.68 -5.45
N ALA A 27 37.75 11.08 -4.26
CA ALA A 27 38.38 9.78 -4.07
C ALA A 27 37.57 8.67 -4.74
N ALA A 28 38.25 7.62 -5.23
CA ALA A 28 37.61 6.52 -5.96
C ALA A 28 36.48 5.83 -5.18
N ALA A 29 36.56 5.81 -3.84
CA ALA A 29 35.51 5.28 -2.96
C ALA A 29 34.16 6.01 -3.09
N PHE A 30 34.14 7.22 -3.67
CA PHE A 30 32.94 8.01 -3.89
C PHE A 30 32.47 8.04 -5.34
N ASN A 31 33.09 7.27 -6.24
CA ASN A 31 32.73 7.30 -7.66
C ASN A 31 31.28 6.82 -7.89
N ASP A 32 30.88 5.75 -7.22
CA ASP A 32 29.61 5.04 -7.41
C ASP A 32 28.93 4.65 -6.08
N SER A 33 29.43 5.12 -4.93
CA SER A 33 28.87 4.84 -3.61
C SER A 33 29.22 5.95 -2.61
N TYR A 34 28.48 6.03 -1.50
CA TYR A 34 28.86 6.81 -0.31
C TYR A 34 29.01 5.92 0.94
N ALA A 35 29.23 4.61 0.76
CA ALA A 35 29.35 3.63 1.86
C ALA A 35 30.41 3.97 2.92
N ALA A 36 31.43 4.74 2.54
CA ALA A 36 32.47 5.20 3.47
C ALA A 36 31.95 6.16 4.56
N VAL A 37 30.80 6.82 4.32
CA VAL A 37 30.19 7.79 5.25
C VAL A 37 28.72 7.47 5.58
N ILE A 38 28.07 6.62 4.78
CA ILE A 38 26.69 6.19 4.97
C ILE A 38 26.68 4.66 5.10
N PRO A 39 26.51 4.12 6.32
CA PRO A 39 26.37 2.68 6.52
C PRO A 39 25.15 2.10 5.81
N ASP A 40 25.20 0.80 5.51
CA ASP A 40 24.01 0.05 5.08
C ASP A 40 22.89 0.16 6.11
N GLY A 41 21.65 0.23 5.63
CA GLY A 41 20.47 0.49 6.45
C GLY A 41 20.29 1.94 6.86
N GLN A 42 21.15 2.87 6.41
CA GLN A 42 21.07 4.30 6.74
C GLN A 42 21.07 5.21 5.51
N LEU A 43 20.71 4.66 4.34
CA LEU A 43 20.75 5.42 3.08
C LEU A 43 19.71 6.55 3.06
N ALA A 44 18.50 6.31 3.60
CA ALA A 44 17.42 7.29 3.61
C ALA A 44 17.66 8.42 4.63
N SER A 45 18.29 8.11 5.76
CA SER A 45 18.77 9.12 6.72
C SER A 45 20.06 9.81 6.29
N GLY A 46 20.72 9.33 5.24
CA GLY A 46 22.06 9.78 4.86
C GLY A 46 23.08 9.58 5.97
N GLY A 47 22.94 8.52 6.79
CA GLY A 47 23.82 8.22 7.93
C GLY A 47 23.58 9.08 9.17
N ASN A 48 22.61 10.01 9.14
CA ASN A 48 22.32 10.92 10.23
C ASN A 48 21.30 10.30 11.19
N THR A 49 21.80 9.48 12.11
CA THR A 49 20.99 8.80 13.13
C THR A 49 21.39 9.24 14.54
N GLY A 50 20.41 9.38 15.44
CA GLY A 50 20.65 9.66 16.87
C GLY A 50 21.13 11.08 17.22
N GLN A 51 21.15 12.02 16.27
CA GLN A 51 21.44 13.44 16.52
C GLN A 51 20.16 14.23 16.75
N SER A 52 19.91 14.80 17.93
CA SER A 52 18.58 15.36 18.28
C SER A 52 17.95 16.37 17.30
N SER A 53 18.75 17.09 16.51
CA SER A 53 18.28 18.07 15.53
C SER A 53 18.35 17.59 14.07
N PHE A 54 19.06 16.48 13.81
CA PHE A 54 19.28 15.91 12.48
C PHE A 54 19.14 14.38 12.54
N ASP A 55 18.22 13.88 13.35
CA ASP A 55 17.92 12.46 13.39
C ASP A 55 16.90 12.17 12.31
N PHE A 56 17.35 11.45 11.27
CA PHE A 56 16.51 11.02 10.16
C PHE A 56 16.31 9.51 10.17
N SER A 57 16.65 8.81 11.27
CA SER A 57 16.53 7.35 11.38
C SER A 57 15.11 6.82 11.16
N GLY A 58 14.08 7.66 11.34
CA GLY A 58 12.71 7.32 10.99
C GLY A 58 12.49 7.06 9.50
N LEU A 59 13.31 7.65 8.63
CA LEU A 59 13.22 7.49 7.17
C LEU A 59 13.81 6.15 6.70
N ASP A 60 14.67 5.51 7.49
CA ASP A 60 15.27 4.20 7.17
C ASP A 60 14.32 3.02 7.49
N LEU A 61 13.14 3.30 8.03
CA LEU A 61 12.21 2.26 8.46
C LEU A 61 11.68 1.45 7.28
N VAL A 62 11.64 0.13 7.52
CA VAL A 62 11.00 -0.86 6.66
C VAL A 62 9.93 -1.60 7.46
N SER A 63 8.92 -2.13 6.77
CA SER A 63 7.85 -2.88 7.41
C SER A 63 7.21 -3.90 6.48
N ASP A 64 6.83 -5.04 7.05
CA ASP A 64 5.97 -6.02 6.38
C ASP A 64 4.48 -5.60 6.41
N LYS A 65 4.12 -4.63 7.25
CA LYS A 65 2.72 -4.25 7.51
C LYS A 65 2.27 -3.02 6.73
N TRP A 66 3.21 -2.17 6.35
CA TRP A 66 2.95 -0.94 5.64
C TRP A 66 4.13 -0.63 4.73
N HIS A 67 3.88 0.11 3.66
CA HIS A 67 4.89 0.55 2.72
C HIS A 67 4.90 2.08 2.64
N TRP A 68 6.04 2.64 2.27
CA TRP A 68 6.11 4.05 1.93
C TRP A 68 5.22 4.33 0.70
N PRO A 69 4.50 5.48 0.67
CA PRO A 69 3.78 5.91 -0.51
C PRO A 69 4.74 6.02 -1.70
N ALA A 70 4.38 5.43 -2.83
CA ALA A 70 5.24 5.37 -4.01
C ALA A 70 4.64 6.15 -5.18
N THR A 71 5.53 6.76 -5.98
CA THR A 71 5.14 7.44 -7.22
C THR A 71 5.14 6.44 -8.38
N THR A 72 4.06 6.37 -9.15
CA THR A 72 4.00 5.51 -10.34
C THR A 72 4.90 6.06 -11.45
N VAL A 73 5.75 5.21 -12.01
CA VAL A 73 6.67 5.53 -13.11
C VAL A 73 6.66 4.44 -14.18
N ALA A 74 7.24 4.73 -15.34
CA ALA A 74 7.53 3.73 -16.37
C ALA A 74 9.04 3.64 -16.59
N ALA A 75 9.51 2.52 -17.16
CA ALA A 75 10.87 2.42 -17.66
C ALA A 75 11.11 3.41 -18.81
N GLY A 76 12.37 3.80 -19.00
CA GLY A 76 12.77 4.79 -19.99
C GLY A 76 13.00 6.19 -19.41
N PRO A 77 12.96 7.24 -20.24
CA PRO A 77 13.30 8.60 -19.83
C PRO A 77 12.39 9.14 -18.71
N LEU A 78 13.00 9.66 -17.65
CA LEU A 78 12.36 10.36 -16.55
C LEU A 78 13.10 11.67 -16.27
N GLU A 79 12.37 12.75 -16.03
CA GLU A 79 12.92 14.01 -15.53
C GLU A 79 12.70 14.10 -14.02
N ILE A 80 13.78 13.98 -13.25
CA ILE A 80 13.75 14.20 -11.81
C ILE A 80 13.86 15.71 -11.56
N ASN A 81 12.93 16.26 -10.78
CA ASN A 81 12.98 17.66 -10.34
C ASN A 81 13.48 17.73 -8.90
N TRP A 82 14.59 18.43 -8.68
CA TRP A 82 15.17 18.66 -7.36
C TRP A 82 15.00 20.12 -6.94
N LEU A 83 14.26 20.36 -5.86
CA LEU A 83 14.07 21.69 -5.28
C LEU A 83 15.20 22.00 -4.28
N ALA A 84 16.03 22.99 -4.60
CA ALA A 84 17.07 23.49 -3.72
C ALA A 84 16.60 24.74 -2.96
N THR A 85 16.36 24.61 -1.66
CA THR A 85 15.95 25.75 -0.81
C THR A 85 17.01 26.86 -0.78
N ALA A 86 18.28 26.47 -0.83
CA ALA A 86 19.45 27.29 -1.12
C ALA A 86 20.24 26.64 -2.26
N THR A 87 20.66 27.43 -3.25
CA THR A 87 21.37 26.88 -4.41
C THR A 87 22.89 26.85 -4.18
N HIS A 88 23.55 25.78 -4.57
CA HIS A 88 25.00 25.62 -4.46
C HIS A 88 25.60 25.18 -5.80
N ASP A 89 26.47 26.00 -6.38
CA ASP A 89 27.19 25.74 -7.63
C ASP A 89 28.64 26.25 -7.49
N PRO A 90 29.65 25.56 -8.07
CA PRO A 90 29.53 24.36 -8.91
C PRO A 90 29.13 23.10 -8.11
N SER A 91 28.30 22.25 -8.70
CA SER A 91 27.80 21.00 -8.10
C SER A 91 27.51 19.93 -9.16
N TYR A 92 27.28 18.69 -8.73
CA TYR A 92 26.82 17.62 -9.62
C TYR A 92 25.83 16.69 -8.93
N PHE A 93 25.06 15.96 -9.73
CA PHE A 93 24.12 14.95 -9.25
C PHE A 93 24.58 13.55 -9.62
N LYS A 94 24.35 12.61 -8.71
CA LYS A 94 24.50 11.17 -8.92
C LYS A 94 23.18 10.48 -8.61
N VAL A 95 22.81 9.50 -9.43
CA VAL A 95 21.54 8.79 -9.31
C VAL A 95 21.78 7.29 -9.23
N TRP A 96 21.05 6.64 -8.34
CA TRP A 96 20.94 5.20 -8.25
C TRP A 96 19.47 4.80 -8.26
N ILE A 97 19.23 3.55 -8.64
CA ILE A 97 17.96 2.86 -8.45
C ILE A 97 18.24 1.52 -7.79
N THR A 98 17.34 1.01 -6.96
CA THR A 98 17.46 -0.36 -6.47
C THR A 98 17.50 -1.37 -7.63
N LYS A 99 18.27 -2.46 -7.45
CA LYS A 99 18.37 -3.57 -8.40
C LYS A 99 17.03 -4.27 -8.61
N ASN A 100 16.90 -5.00 -9.72
CA ASN A 100 15.63 -5.65 -10.10
C ASN A 100 15.13 -6.71 -9.10
N ASP A 101 16.04 -7.30 -8.32
CA ASP A 101 15.76 -8.30 -7.29
C ASP A 101 15.61 -7.69 -5.89
N TYR A 102 15.47 -6.37 -5.78
CA TYR A 102 15.31 -5.69 -4.50
C TYR A 102 13.97 -6.03 -3.84
N ASP A 103 14.04 -6.52 -2.61
CA ASP A 103 12.90 -6.62 -1.72
C ASP A 103 12.69 -5.29 -1.00
N HIS A 104 11.60 -4.59 -1.30
CA HIS A 104 11.26 -3.29 -0.70
C HIS A 104 10.89 -3.39 0.80
N ARG A 105 10.80 -4.59 1.36
CA ARG A 105 10.68 -4.83 2.81
C ARG A 105 12.03 -4.92 3.51
N ALA A 106 13.12 -5.07 2.76
CA ALA A 106 14.47 -5.09 3.29
C ALA A 106 15.04 -3.67 3.37
N SER A 107 15.89 -3.42 4.37
CA SER A 107 16.61 -2.15 4.48
C SER A 107 17.49 -1.89 3.25
N LEU A 108 17.52 -0.64 2.80
CA LEU A 108 18.42 -0.21 1.73
C LEU A 108 19.88 -0.46 2.12
N SER A 109 20.66 -0.93 1.17
CA SER A 109 22.09 -1.20 1.31
C SER A 109 22.76 -0.92 -0.03
N TRP A 110 24.04 -0.53 0.00
CA TRP A 110 24.76 -0.12 -1.22
C TRP A 110 24.88 -1.26 -2.23
N ASP A 111 24.94 -2.51 -1.80
CA ASP A 111 24.95 -3.68 -2.69
C ASP A 111 23.61 -3.91 -3.40
N LYS A 112 22.50 -3.32 -2.91
CA LYS A 112 21.18 -3.35 -3.54
C LYS A 112 20.95 -2.19 -4.51
N MET A 113 21.87 -1.22 -4.57
CA MET A 113 21.78 -0.09 -5.47
C MET A 113 22.49 -0.39 -6.81
N GLU A 114 21.87 0.03 -7.90
CA GLU A 114 22.46 0.14 -9.23
C GLU A 114 22.75 1.62 -9.51
N PHE A 115 24.01 1.94 -9.78
CA PHE A 115 24.44 3.29 -10.12
C PHE A 115 24.06 3.62 -11.56
N LEU A 116 23.18 4.60 -11.75
CA LEU A 116 22.75 5.08 -13.07
C LEU A 116 23.71 6.15 -13.63
N GLY A 117 24.57 6.71 -12.78
CA GLY A 117 25.66 7.58 -13.19
C GLY A 117 25.66 8.95 -12.50
N GLN A 118 26.74 9.68 -12.75
CA GLN A 118 26.77 11.13 -12.58
C GLN A 118 26.07 11.76 -13.79
N VAL A 119 24.97 12.45 -13.55
CA VAL A 119 24.01 12.85 -14.59
C VAL A 119 24.13 14.33 -14.93
N ALA A 120 23.77 14.66 -16.17
CA ALA A 120 23.60 16.05 -16.58
C ALA A 120 22.43 16.68 -15.79
N HIS A 121 22.42 18.00 -15.70
CA HIS A 121 21.30 18.75 -15.12
C HIS A 121 21.20 20.13 -15.75
N THR A 122 20.00 20.69 -15.73
CA THR A 122 19.75 22.11 -15.98
C THR A 122 19.18 22.75 -14.72
N LYS A 123 19.28 24.07 -14.61
CA LYS A 123 18.81 24.82 -13.43
C LYS A 123 17.96 26.00 -13.88
N SER A 124 16.81 26.17 -13.23
CA SER A 124 15.94 27.35 -13.35
C SER A 124 15.56 27.86 -11.97
N GLY A 125 16.12 29.00 -11.57
CA GLY A 125 15.92 29.54 -10.22
C GLY A 125 16.43 28.58 -9.14
N LYS A 126 15.51 27.96 -8.41
CA LYS A 126 15.79 27.00 -7.32
C LYS A 126 15.59 25.53 -7.71
N GLU A 127 15.13 25.28 -8.92
CA GLU A 127 14.84 23.92 -9.39
C GLU A 127 15.96 23.43 -10.30
N TYR A 128 16.39 22.20 -10.06
CA TYR A 128 17.27 21.45 -10.96
C TYR A 128 16.46 20.36 -11.66
N THR A 129 16.58 20.27 -12.97
CA THR A 129 15.99 19.19 -13.77
C THR A 129 17.09 18.22 -14.18
N ILE A 130 16.88 16.95 -13.83
CA ILE A 130 17.88 15.88 -13.93
C ILE A 130 17.30 14.77 -14.82
N PRO A 131 17.68 14.73 -16.12
CA PRO A 131 17.27 13.65 -17.00
C PRO A 131 17.98 12.35 -16.63
N VAL A 132 17.20 11.29 -16.41
CA VAL A 132 17.69 9.93 -16.21
C VAL A 132 16.93 8.97 -17.12
N THR A 133 17.53 7.84 -17.48
CA THR A 133 16.82 6.73 -18.12
C THR A 133 16.67 5.63 -17.09
N LEU A 134 15.43 5.35 -16.68
CA LEU A 134 15.13 4.25 -15.78
C LEU A 134 15.25 2.92 -16.53
N PRO A 135 15.95 1.92 -15.96
CA PRO A 135 15.99 0.58 -16.54
C PRO A 135 14.62 -0.10 -16.44
N GLU A 136 14.44 -1.18 -17.20
CA GLU A 136 13.28 -2.06 -17.04
C GLU A 136 13.24 -2.67 -15.63
N ARG A 137 12.08 -2.58 -15.00
CA ARG A 137 11.78 -3.02 -13.63
C ARG A 137 10.29 -3.33 -13.48
N SER A 138 9.95 -4.06 -12.41
CA SER A 138 8.57 -4.35 -11.99
C SER A 138 8.43 -4.12 -10.49
N GLY A 139 7.26 -3.67 -10.04
CA GLY A 139 6.98 -3.45 -8.62
C GLY A 139 7.67 -2.24 -8.01
N ARG A 140 7.83 -2.28 -6.68
CA ARG A 140 8.34 -1.19 -5.85
C ARG A 140 9.86 -1.13 -5.88
N HIS A 141 10.38 0.07 -6.11
CA HIS A 141 11.79 0.38 -6.11
C HIS A 141 12.06 1.72 -5.44
N VAL A 142 13.32 1.98 -5.12
CA VAL A 142 13.75 3.28 -4.57
C VAL A 142 14.71 3.95 -5.55
N LEU A 143 14.42 5.21 -5.89
CA LEU A 143 15.40 6.11 -6.48
C LEU A 143 16.19 6.78 -5.36
N TYR A 144 17.50 6.82 -5.52
CA TYR A 144 18.40 7.51 -4.61
C TYR A 144 19.19 8.56 -5.38
N VAL A 145 19.16 9.79 -4.90
CA VAL A 145 19.79 10.93 -5.57
C VAL A 145 20.72 11.62 -4.58
N ALA A 146 21.97 11.84 -5.00
CA ALA A 146 22.95 12.62 -4.25
C ALA A 146 23.30 13.91 -5.01
N TRP A 147 23.24 15.04 -4.31
CA TRP A 147 23.64 16.35 -4.81
C TRP A 147 24.94 16.79 -4.13
N GLN A 148 26.06 16.65 -4.83
CA GLN A 148 27.40 16.94 -4.30
C GLN A 148 27.85 18.35 -4.66
N ARG A 149 28.24 19.13 -3.66
CA ARG A 149 28.91 20.42 -3.86
C ARG A 149 30.38 20.24 -4.21
N ILE A 150 30.89 21.06 -5.13
CA ILE A 150 32.31 21.11 -5.51
C ILE A 150 32.96 22.28 -4.78
N ASP A 151 33.31 22.05 -3.51
CA ASP A 151 34.03 23.01 -2.67
C ASP A 151 34.81 22.27 -1.57
N PRO A 152 35.71 22.93 -0.80
CA PRO A 152 36.55 22.24 0.19
C PRO A 152 35.80 21.54 1.33
N VAL A 153 34.58 21.94 1.67
CA VAL A 153 33.75 21.23 2.67
C VAL A 153 33.21 19.93 2.09
N GLY A 154 32.89 19.94 0.79
CA GLY A 154 32.40 18.76 0.09
C GLY A 154 31.07 18.25 0.63
N GLU A 155 30.18 19.15 1.06
CA GLU A 155 28.85 18.77 1.52
C GLU A 155 28.04 18.14 0.38
N VAL A 156 27.39 17.03 0.68
CA VAL A 156 26.51 16.29 -0.23
C VAL A 156 25.15 16.08 0.44
N PHE A 157 24.08 16.33 -0.32
CA PHE A 157 22.70 16.12 0.11
C PHE A 157 22.14 14.84 -0.51
N PHE A 158 21.29 14.13 0.21
CA PHE A 158 20.73 12.84 -0.21
C PHE A 158 19.20 12.88 -0.21
N SER A 159 18.59 12.12 -1.11
CA SER A 159 17.15 11.92 -1.16
C SER A 159 16.85 10.50 -1.62
N THR A 160 15.91 9.85 -0.93
CA THR A 160 15.25 8.62 -1.35
C THR A 160 13.83 8.94 -1.81
N SER A 161 13.42 8.37 -2.93
CA SER A 161 12.04 8.43 -3.42
C SER A 161 11.54 7.04 -3.77
N ASP A 162 10.49 6.59 -3.09
CA ASP A 162 9.78 5.35 -3.43
C ASP A 162 9.02 5.51 -4.75
N ILE A 163 9.23 4.56 -5.65
CA ILE A 163 8.59 4.49 -6.96
C ILE A 163 7.98 3.11 -7.19
N ILE A 164 6.98 3.03 -8.06
CA ILE A 164 6.35 1.77 -8.47
C ILE A 164 6.21 1.75 -10.00
N PHE A 165 6.68 0.70 -10.66
CA PHE A 165 6.62 0.61 -12.12
C PHE A 165 5.22 0.22 -12.61
N SER A 166 4.66 1.00 -13.54
CA SER A 166 3.28 0.89 -14.04
C SER A 166 2.96 -0.41 -14.78
N ASN A 167 3.99 -1.12 -15.25
CA ASN A 167 3.86 -2.40 -15.95
C ASN A 167 3.90 -3.58 -14.98
N ASP A 168 3.41 -3.40 -13.75
CA ASP A 168 3.29 -4.48 -12.79
C ASP A 168 1.89 -5.13 -12.89
N PRO A 169 1.72 -6.22 -13.67
CA PRO A 169 0.46 -6.94 -13.72
C PRO A 169 0.15 -7.66 -12.40
N VAL A 170 1.11 -7.75 -11.48
CA VAL A 170 0.99 -8.44 -10.20
C VAL A 170 1.80 -7.65 -9.16
N ASP A 171 1.32 -6.47 -8.75
CA ASP A 171 1.82 -5.88 -7.51
C ASP A 171 1.45 -6.86 -6.39
N PRO A 172 2.42 -7.60 -5.80
CA PRO A 172 2.11 -8.57 -4.75
C PRO A 172 1.51 -7.86 -3.52
N ASP A 173 1.70 -6.55 -3.39
CA ASP A 173 1.26 -5.71 -2.29
C ASP A 173 0.05 -4.84 -2.60
N ALA A 174 -0.46 -4.88 -3.85
CA ALA A 174 -1.73 -4.26 -4.17
C ALA A 174 -2.79 -4.78 -3.19
N ASP A 175 -3.67 -3.91 -2.71
CA ASP A 175 -4.70 -4.35 -1.80
C ASP A 175 -5.63 -5.36 -2.51
N PRO A 176 -5.97 -6.51 -1.89
CA PRO A 176 -6.91 -7.44 -2.48
C PRO A 176 -8.25 -6.74 -2.73
N VAL A 177 -8.95 -7.14 -3.80
CA VAL A 177 -10.27 -6.61 -4.11
C VAL A 177 -11.30 -7.59 -3.56
N VAL A 178 -12.12 -7.16 -2.60
CA VAL A 178 -13.22 -7.98 -2.07
C VAL A 178 -14.46 -7.84 -2.94
N SER A 179 -15.14 -8.95 -3.18
CA SER A 179 -16.47 -8.99 -3.80
C SER A 179 -17.38 -9.89 -2.98
N ILE A 180 -18.63 -9.45 -2.78
CA ILE A 180 -19.69 -10.25 -2.17
C ILE A 180 -20.54 -10.93 -3.25
N GLU A 181 -20.95 -12.16 -3.02
CA GLU A 181 -21.78 -12.94 -3.95
C GLU A 181 -23.24 -12.98 -3.47
N SER A 182 -24.21 -12.89 -4.39
CA SER A 182 -25.62 -13.14 -4.05
C SER A 182 -25.84 -14.62 -3.69
N ALA A 183 -26.84 -14.87 -2.84
CA ALA A 183 -27.19 -16.22 -2.39
C ALA A 183 -28.70 -16.49 -2.51
N ILE A 184 -29.05 -17.78 -2.52
CA ILE A 184 -30.42 -18.26 -2.40
C ILE A 184 -30.43 -19.23 -1.22
N VAL A 185 -31.46 -19.15 -0.37
CA VAL A 185 -31.61 -19.96 0.83
C VAL A 185 -33.07 -20.40 0.96
N ASN A 186 -33.31 -21.60 1.48
CA ASN A 186 -34.66 -22.00 1.89
C ASN A 186 -34.87 -21.67 3.37
N GLU A 187 -36.08 -21.31 3.77
CA GLU A 187 -36.38 -20.98 5.17
C GLU A 187 -36.04 -22.12 6.12
N GLY A 188 -36.39 -23.35 5.77
CA GLY A 188 -36.02 -24.56 6.52
C GLY A 188 -34.51 -24.77 6.74
N ASP A 189 -33.63 -24.13 5.94
CA ASP A 189 -32.18 -24.15 6.17
C ASP A 189 -31.77 -23.27 7.37
N ARG A 190 -32.64 -22.34 7.80
CA ARG A 190 -32.54 -21.41 8.95
C ARG A 190 -31.32 -20.49 8.95
N THR A 191 -30.46 -20.57 7.94
CA THR A 191 -29.24 -19.76 7.85
C THR A 191 -28.84 -19.59 6.39
N ALA A 192 -28.80 -18.35 5.93
CA ALA A 192 -28.21 -17.99 4.66
C ALA A 192 -26.69 -17.91 4.79
N THR A 193 -25.98 -18.57 3.88
CA THR A 193 -24.52 -18.48 3.77
C THR A 193 -24.16 -17.62 2.56
N VAL A 194 -23.47 -16.51 2.80
CA VAL A 194 -23.08 -15.54 1.76
C VAL A 194 -21.55 -15.47 1.68
N ASN A 195 -21.01 -15.73 0.48
CA ASN A 195 -19.57 -15.78 0.28
C ASN A 195 -18.99 -14.41 -0.06
N LEU A 196 -17.83 -14.12 0.51
CA LEU A 196 -16.96 -13.04 0.09
C LEU A 196 -15.69 -13.65 -0.50
N ARG A 197 -15.22 -13.07 -1.60
CA ARG A 197 -14.02 -13.50 -2.30
C ARG A 197 -13.07 -12.34 -2.53
N LEU A 198 -11.80 -12.55 -2.18
CA LEU A 198 -10.71 -11.64 -2.53
C LEU A 198 -10.15 -12.00 -3.91
N SER A 199 -9.65 -11.00 -4.64
CA SER A 199 -8.97 -11.22 -5.92
C SER A 199 -7.62 -11.94 -5.79
N LYS A 200 -7.03 -11.91 -4.58
CA LYS A 200 -5.80 -12.62 -4.18
C LYS A 200 -5.78 -12.77 -2.66
N GLU A 201 -4.90 -13.65 -2.17
CA GLU A 201 -4.68 -13.84 -0.73
C GLU A 201 -4.21 -12.53 -0.05
N VAL A 202 -4.62 -12.34 1.20
CA VAL A 202 -4.10 -11.25 2.03
C VAL A 202 -2.59 -11.43 2.24
N PRO A 203 -1.76 -10.40 1.99
CA PRO A 203 -0.33 -10.52 2.20
C PRO A 203 0.06 -10.92 3.62
N VAL A 204 1.19 -11.63 3.77
CA VAL A 204 1.71 -12.06 5.06
C VAL A 204 1.87 -10.87 6.02
N GLY A 205 1.42 -11.03 7.27
CA GLY A 205 1.53 -10.00 8.30
C GLY A 205 0.47 -8.90 8.26
N ARG A 206 -0.47 -8.95 7.30
CA ARG A 206 -1.64 -8.05 7.21
C ARG A 206 -2.93 -8.75 7.67
N THR A 207 -3.91 -7.95 8.03
CA THR A 207 -5.30 -8.37 8.26
C THR A 207 -6.19 -7.40 7.51
N ALA A 208 -6.88 -7.86 6.48
CA ALA A 208 -7.79 -7.03 5.71
C ALA A 208 -9.19 -7.12 6.31
N ARG A 209 -9.98 -6.05 6.23
CA ARG A 209 -11.36 -6.09 6.74
C ARG A 209 -12.32 -5.20 5.99
N VAL A 210 -13.59 -5.57 6.03
CA VAL A 210 -14.69 -4.81 5.45
C VAL A 210 -15.92 -4.89 6.36
N SER A 211 -16.64 -3.79 6.52
CA SER A 211 -17.90 -3.77 7.25
C SER A 211 -19.04 -4.25 6.34
N TYR A 212 -20.02 -4.94 6.90
CA TYR A 212 -21.25 -5.31 6.20
C TYR A 212 -22.49 -4.89 6.99
N ALA A 213 -23.60 -4.64 6.28
CA ALA A 213 -24.91 -4.43 6.87
C ALA A 213 -26.01 -5.00 5.97
N THR A 214 -27.01 -5.65 6.57
CA THR A 214 -28.23 -6.08 5.88
C THR A 214 -29.20 -4.91 5.72
N SER A 215 -30.08 -4.96 4.72
CA SER A 215 -31.18 -4.02 4.55
C SER A 215 -32.36 -4.68 3.87
N ASP A 216 -33.56 -4.35 4.35
CA ASP A 216 -34.83 -4.87 3.87
C ASP A 216 -35.06 -4.52 2.40
N VAL A 217 -35.70 -5.42 1.67
CA VAL A 217 -36.20 -5.16 0.31
C VAL A 217 -37.65 -5.60 0.20
N THR A 218 -37.90 -6.91 0.10
CA THR A 218 -39.24 -7.47 0.30
C THR A 218 -39.31 -8.32 1.55
N ALA A 219 -38.22 -9.01 1.90
CA ALA A 219 -38.03 -9.59 3.23
C ALA A 219 -37.67 -8.48 4.23
N GLU A 220 -38.32 -8.49 5.39
CA GLU A 220 -38.17 -7.56 6.50
C GLU A 220 -37.37 -8.17 7.66
N GLY A 221 -36.48 -7.35 8.23
CA GLY A 221 -35.67 -7.74 9.39
C GLY A 221 -36.51 -7.94 10.65
N GLY A 222 -36.48 -9.16 11.19
CA GLY A 222 -37.19 -9.57 12.39
C GLY A 222 -38.44 -10.41 12.12
N SER A 223 -38.99 -10.37 10.91
CA SER A 223 -39.95 -11.37 10.41
C SER A 223 -39.19 -12.48 9.68
N ASP A 224 -38.49 -12.18 8.60
CA ASP A 224 -38.06 -13.21 7.62
C ASP A 224 -36.58 -13.54 7.79
N TYR A 225 -35.80 -12.58 8.31
CA TYR A 225 -34.40 -12.78 8.65
C TYR A 225 -34.00 -11.92 9.85
N THR A 226 -32.90 -12.27 10.52
CA THR A 226 -32.36 -11.41 11.58
C THR A 226 -31.45 -10.34 10.98
N SER A 227 -31.80 -9.06 11.12
CA SER A 227 -30.94 -7.95 10.69
C SER A 227 -29.56 -8.04 11.31
N ALA A 228 -28.52 -7.87 10.48
CA ALA A 228 -27.13 -8.02 10.91
C ALA A 228 -26.27 -6.86 10.40
N VAL A 229 -25.35 -6.44 11.26
CA VAL A 229 -24.24 -5.53 10.94
C VAL A 229 -22.97 -6.09 11.57
N GLY A 230 -21.85 -6.00 10.88
CA GLY A 230 -20.61 -6.56 11.39
C GLY A 230 -19.40 -6.25 10.53
N ILE A 231 -18.31 -6.96 10.80
CA ILE A 231 -17.04 -6.85 10.09
C ILE A 231 -16.64 -8.26 9.67
N VAL A 232 -16.23 -8.41 8.41
CA VAL A 232 -15.50 -9.58 7.94
C VAL A 232 -14.02 -9.25 7.99
N GLU A 233 -13.24 -10.09 8.64
CA GLU A 233 -11.78 -10.02 8.69
C GLU A 233 -11.19 -11.17 7.88
N PHE A 234 -10.11 -10.87 7.15
CA PHE A 234 -9.30 -11.82 6.39
C PHE A 234 -7.89 -11.77 6.95
N GLY A 235 -7.44 -12.88 7.54
CA GLY A 235 -6.07 -13.06 8.00
C GLY A 235 -5.09 -13.21 6.84
N ALA A 236 -3.80 -13.11 7.14
CA ALA A 236 -2.73 -13.39 6.18
C ALA A 236 -2.89 -14.76 5.50
N GLY A 237 -2.79 -14.80 4.17
CA GLY A 237 -2.98 -16.00 3.35
C GLY A 237 -4.44 -16.35 3.06
N GLU A 238 -5.41 -15.65 3.65
CA GLU A 238 -6.83 -15.90 3.38
C GLU A 238 -7.29 -15.12 2.15
N ASP A 239 -8.16 -15.72 1.34
CA ASP A 239 -8.78 -15.11 0.16
C ASP A 239 -10.32 -15.24 0.16
N ARG A 240 -10.89 -15.81 1.24
CA ARG A 240 -12.31 -16.17 1.36
C ARG A 240 -12.84 -15.79 2.73
N GLY A 241 -14.07 -15.28 2.74
CA GLY A 241 -14.82 -14.96 3.95
C GLY A 241 -16.24 -15.48 3.81
N ILE A 242 -16.87 -15.81 4.93
CA ILE A 242 -18.25 -16.32 4.98
C ILE A 242 -19.06 -15.44 5.92
N LEU A 243 -20.21 -14.98 5.44
CA LEU A 243 -21.25 -14.36 6.24
C LEU A 243 -22.39 -15.34 6.44
N THR A 244 -22.87 -15.44 7.68
CA THR A 244 -24.05 -16.23 8.02
C THR A 244 -25.14 -15.30 8.54
N ILE A 245 -26.29 -15.30 7.88
CA ILE A 245 -27.46 -14.52 8.30
C ILE A 245 -28.54 -15.50 8.75
N PRO A 246 -29.01 -15.44 10.01
CA PRO A 246 -30.12 -16.27 10.45
C PRO A 246 -31.39 -15.95 9.64
N ILE A 247 -32.04 -17.01 9.17
CA ILE A 247 -33.32 -16.96 8.45
C ILE A 247 -34.40 -17.47 9.40
N THR A 248 -35.53 -16.77 9.42
CA THR A 248 -36.70 -17.24 10.17
C THR A 248 -37.41 -18.29 9.33
N ASP A 249 -37.85 -19.35 9.99
CA ASP A 249 -38.55 -20.48 9.40
C ASP A 249 -39.86 -20.60 10.16
N ASP A 250 -40.99 -20.47 9.47
CA ASP A 250 -42.31 -20.59 10.08
C ASP A 250 -43.19 -21.67 9.43
N ALA A 251 -44.51 -21.49 9.40
CA ALA A 251 -45.46 -22.49 8.87
C ALA A 251 -46.47 -21.84 7.89
N VAL A 252 -46.21 -20.59 7.50
CA VAL A 252 -47.04 -19.77 6.64
C VAL A 252 -46.45 -19.83 5.25
N MET A 253 -47.28 -20.19 4.27
CA MET A 253 -46.86 -20.13 2.89
C MET A 253 -46.72 -18.67 2.44
N GLU A 254 -45.52 -18.31 1.99
CA GLU A 254 -45.16 -16.96 1.57
C GLU A 254 -44.72 -16.90 0.09
N GLU A 255 -44.61 -15.69 -0.46
CA GLU A 255 -44.01 -15.52 -1.79
C GLU A 255 -42.49 -15.51 -1.66
N ARG A 256 -41.76 -15.63 -2.78
CA ARG A 256 -40.30 -15.49 -2.75
C ARG A 256 -39.94 -14.06 -2.36
N GLU A 257 -39.06 -13.93 -1.37
CA GLU A 257 -38.62 -12.64 -0.87
C GLU A 257 -37.11 -12.42 -1.00
N VAL A 258 -36.68 -11.17 -0.80
CA VAL A 258 -35.29 -10.76 -0.93
C VAL A 258 -34.93 -9.75 0.15
N PHE A 259 -33.73 -9.86 0.69
CA PHE A 259 -33.05 -8.77 1.41
C PHE A 259 -31.66 -8.52 0.78
N SER A 260 -31.02 -7.42 1.14
CA SER A 260 -29.71 -7.03 0.58
C SER A 260 -28.62 -6.96 1.64
N ILE A 261 -27.36 -7.14 1.22
CA ILE A 261 -26.16 -6.95 2.05
C ILE A 261 -25.21 -6.00 1.34
N SER A 262 -24.80 -4.94 2.03
CA SER A 262 -23.85 -3.94 1.51
C SER A 262 -22.50 -4.00 2.23
N LEU A 263 -21.42 -3.82 1.48
CA LEU A 263 -20.05 -3.71 1.98
C LEU A 263 -19.60 -2.25 2.06
N THR A 264 -18.98 -1.85 3.18
CA THR A 264 -18.50 -0.48 3.43
C THR A 264 -17.20 -0.46 4.25
N ASN A 265 -16.59 0.72 4.37
CA ASN A 265 -15.42 0.97 5.24
C ASN A 265 -14.27 -0.04 5.08
N PRO A 266 -13.74 -0.24 3.85
CA PRO A 266 -12.64 -1.17 3.63
C PRO A 266 -11.36 -0.72 4.34
N VAL A 267 -10.58 -1.68 4.84
CA VAL A 267 -9.24 -1.46 5.40
C VAL A 267 -8.32 -2.56 4.85
N ASP A 268 -7.16 -2.16 4.30
CA ASP A 268 -6.16 -3.06 3.69
C ASP A 268 -6.73 -3.95 2.58
N LEU A 269 -7.80 -3.49 1.92
CA LEU A 269 -8.45 -4.07 0.75
C LEU A 269 -9.17 -2.93 -0.01
N SER A 270 -9.66 -3.22 -1.22
CA SER A 270 -10.62 -2.36 -1.93
C SER A 270 -11.91 -3.13 -2.25
N ILE A 271 -13.02 -2.43 -2.48
CA ILE A 271 -14.32 -3.06 -2.78
C ILE A 271 -14.54 -3.11 -4.30
N GLY A 272 -14.75 -4.31 -4.83
CA GLY A 272 -15.17 -4.56 -6.20
C GLY A 272 -16.69 -4.57 -6.31
N VAL A 273 -17.31 -5.72 -5.97
CA VAL A 273 -18.78 -5.82 -5.84
C VAL A 273 -19.18 -5.52 -4.40
N SER A 274 -19.93 -4.43 -4.20
CA SER A 274 -20.30 -3.93 -2.88
C SER A 274 -21.70 -4.34 -2.41
N LEU A 275 -22.53 -4.91 -3.27
CA LEU A 275 -23.93 -5.22 -2.97
C LEU A 275 -24.24 -6.65 -3.41
N ALA A 276 -24.78 -7.44 -2.49
CA ALA A 276 -25.36 -8.74 -2.76
C ALA A 276 -26.85 -8.75 -2.38
N THR A 277 -27.59 -9.64 -3.04
CA THR A 277 -28.98 -9.95 -2.72
C THR A 277 -29.04 -11.36 -2.17
N VAL A 278 -29.83 -11.57 -1.12
CA VAL A 278 -30.16 -12.90 -0.61
C VAL A 278 -31.63 -13.14 -0.90
N THR A 279 -31.91 -14.17 -1.69
CA THR A 279 -33.26 -14.62 -2.00
C THR A 279 -33.66 -15.70 -1.02
N VAL A 280 -34.80 -15.51 -0.35
CA VAL A 280 -35.40 -16.46 0.58
C VAL A 280 -36.52 -17.19 -0.16
N GLU A 281 -36.44 -18.52 -0.18
CA GLU A 281 -37.46 -19.40 -0.73
C GLU A 281 -38.20 -20.11 0.41
N ASP A 282 -39.52 -19.96 0.41
CA ASP A 282 -40.42 -20.67 1.31
C ASP A 282 -40.38 -22.19 1.05
N ASP A 283 -40.22 -22.99 2.11
CA ASP A 283 -40.25 -24.45 2.05
C ASP A 283 -41.56 -25.09 2.50
N ASP A 284 -42.56 -24.28 2.85
CA ASP A 284 -43.90 -24.76 3.19
C ASP A 284 -44.73 -25.16 1.97
N ASN A 285 -45.63 -26.11 2.21
CA ASN A 285 -46.65 -26.51 1.24
C ASN A 285 -48.00 -25.93 1.64
N LYS A 286 -48.82 -25.54 0.66
CA LYS A 286 -50.24 -25.22 0.91
C LYS A 286 -50.85 -26.34 1.73
N VAL A 287 -51.28 -26.03 2.95
CA VAL A 287 -52.19 -26.90 3.70
C VAL A 287 -53.44 -27.03 2.84
N SER A 288 -53.54 -28.12 2.08
CA SER A 288 -54.78 -28.47 1.41
C SER A 288 -55.77 -28.82 2.50
N GLY A 289 -56.61 -27.86 2.87
CA GLY A 289 -57.73 -28.11 3.76
C GLY A 289 -58.63 -29.15 3.12
N SER A 290 -58.55 -30.40 3.57
CA SER A 290 -59.59 -31.39 3.32
C SER A 290 -60.80 -30.97 4.14
N THR A 291 -61.74 -30.27 3.50
CA THR A 291 -63.11 -30.18 4.01
C THR A 291 -63.79 -31.52 3.81
N GLU A 292 -63.74 -32.39 4.81
CA GLU A 292 -64.71 -33.47 4.93
C GLU A 292 -65.90 -32.98 5.77
N TRP A 293 -67.08 -33.13 5.17
CA TRP A 293 -68.40 -32.74 5.69
C TRP A 293 -68.88 -33.64 6.82
#